data_AF-A0A9P4TV22-F1
#
_entry.id   AF-A0A9P4TV22-F1
#
_cell.length_a   1.000
_cell.length_b   1.000
_cell.length_c   1.000
_cell.angle_alpha   90.00
_cell.angle_beta   90.00
_cell.angle_gamma   90.00
#
_symmetry.space_group_name_H-M   'P 1'
#
loop_
_entity.id
_entity.type
_entity.pdbx_description
1 polymer ?
#
loop_
_entity_poly.entity_id
_entity_poly.type
_entity_poly.pdbx_seq_one_letter_code
_entity_poly.pdbx_strand_id
1 'polypeptide(L)'
;MSLALLRERGVSLADMVSLGPSIVLPREQPFEFNLPCWRPQIEIDDRIPAFTHRLLRDFNHQWRHILRSPYNSTTLRTLARAAIRISTLDFEVRANTRGYGSRISHVWITHLPPWEPFQTDIVRMGSVHVILSQTIQNGLLMAQRHLSEQTVGSAVNWKSIIHNEGRPDYIILSVRDIMLCQINGPNSLRHTAPEPLFNGNYGIEPPSKLALDYLVWAIASARITIPTPIQSLPVEIQDIILTYGSLGTVVAARLGCLLNIGSPFLWQDGSLTVALENNHVTRPSGSSVESLIWFDEHKSGLVYLARWE
;
A
#
# COMPACT_ATOMS: atom_id res chain seq x y z
N MET A 1 -34.96 -8.78 6.00
CA MET A 1 -35.46 -9.95 6.76
C MET A 1 -35.11 -9.77 8.23
N SER A 2 -36.03 -10.03 9.16
CA SER A 2 -35.77 -9.88 10.61
C SER A 2 -34.83 -10.98 11.12
N LEU A 3 -33.88 -10.63 12.00
CA LEU A 3 -32.97 -11.58 12.65
C LEU A 3 -33.69 -12.67 13.46
N ALA A 4 -34.92 -12.39 13.93
CA ALA A 4 -35.75 -13.37 14.62
C ALA A 4 -36.16 -14.53 13.70
N LEU A 5 -36.54 -14.23 12.45
CA LEU A 5 -36.96 -15.23 11.45
C LEU A 5 -35.81 -16.13 10.98
N LEU A 6 -34.56 -15.66 11.07
CA LEU A 6 -33.36 -16.44 10.73
C LEU A 6 -33.05 -17.55 11.76
N ARG A 7 -33.58 -17.45 12.97
CA ARG A 7 -33.32 -18.42 14.05
C ARG A 7 -34.31 -19.58 14.08
N GLU A 8 -35.48 -19.42 13.46
CA GLU A 8 -36.58 -20.38 13.55
C GLU A 8 -36.63 -21.37 12.38
N ARG A 9 -35.93 -21.10 11.27
CA ARG A 9 -35.88 -22.00 10.11
C ARG A 9 -34.51 -22.01 9.45
N GLY A 10 -34.16 -23.14 8.83
CA GLY A 10 -32.95 -23.25 8.00
C GLY A 10 -33.01 -22.26 6.83
N VAL A 11 -31.97 -21.45 6.68
CA VAL A 11 -31.86 -20.46 5.61
C VAL A 11 -31.57 -21.21 4.31
N SER A 12 -32.46 -21.07 3.33
CA SER A 12 -32.27 -21.62 1.99
C SER A 12 -31.79 -20.53 1.03
N LEU A 13 -31.27 -20.93 -0.13
CA LEU A 13 -30.85 -19.99 -1.17
C LEU A 13 -32.02 -19.12 -1.66
N ALA A 14 -33.27 -19.61 -1.58
CA ALA A 14 -34.47 -18.87 -1.93
C ALA A 14 -34.80 -17.73 -0.95
N ASP A 15 -34.25 -17.77 0.27
CA ASP A 15 -34.39 -16.71 1.27
C ASP A 15 -33.35 -15.59 1.09
N MET A 16 -32.38 -15.77 0.19
CA MET A 16 -31.35 -14.80 -0.11
C MET A 16 -31.77 -13.93 -1.31
N VAL A 17 -31.74 -12.61 -1.12
CA VAL A 17 -31.90 -11.66 -2.23
C VAL A 17 -30.55 -11.53 -2.92
N SER A 18 -30.50 -11.83 -4.21
CA SER A 18 -29.32 -11.51 -5.03
C SER A 18 -29.04 -10.01 -4.93
N LEU A 19 -27.84 -9.64 -4.48
CA LEU A 19 -27.41 -8.24 -4.41
C LEU A 19 -27.09 -7.65 -5.81
N GLY A 20 -27.47 -8.36 -6.88
CA GLY A 20 -27.13 -8.03 -8.25
C GLY A 20 -25.68 -8.37 -8.59
N PRO A 21 -25.24 -8.09 -9.84
CA PRO A 21 -23.82 -8.08 -10.17
C PRO A 21 -23.08 -7.15 -9.21
N SER A 22 -21.79 -7.42 -8.93
CA SER A 22 -20.94 -6.54 -8.12
C SER A 22 -21.25 -5.10 -8.50
N ILE A 23 -21.75 -4.31 -7.55
CA ILE A 23 -22.08 -2.91 -7.80
C ILE A 23 -20.76 -2.30 -8.28
N VAL A 24 -20.66 -2.10 -9.60
CA VAL A 24 -19.68 -1.18 -10.17
C VAL A 24 -20.17 0.14 -9.63
N LEU A 25 -19.62 0.53 -8.47
CA LEU A 25 -19.89 1.85 -7.92
C LEU A 25 -19.57 2.80 -9.07
N PRO A 26 -20.56 3.58 -9.55
CA PRO A 26 -20.33 4.53 -10.61
C PRO A 26 -19.09 5.31 -10.19
N ARG A 27 -18.02 5.22 -10.98
CA ARG A 27 -16.88 6.10 -10.80
C ARG A 27 -17.49 7.49 -10.76
N GLU A 28 -17.38 8.17 -9.62
CA GLU A 28 -18.01 9.46 -9.41
C GLU A 28 -17.70 10.33 -10.63
N GLN A 29 -18.72 11.02 -11.15
CA GLN A 29 -18.61 11.82 -12.36
C GLN A 29 -17.29 12.60 -12.35
N PRO A 30 -16.53 12.56 -13.45
CA PRO A 30 -15.23 13.23 -13.50
C PRO A 30 -15.47 14.69 -13.13
N PHE A 31 -14.92 15.08 -11.98
CA PHE A 31 -14.77 16.48 -11.66
C PHE A 31 -14.04 17.09 -12.85
N GLU A 32 -14.62 18.10 -13.49
CA GLU A 32 -13.98 18.77 -14.61
C GLU A 32 -12.73 19.49 -14.06
N PHE A 33 -11.60 18.80 -14.09
CA PHE A 33 -10.29 19.38 -13.87
C PHE A 33 -9.97 20.25 -15.09
N ASN A 34 -10.64 21.40 -15.21
CA ASN A 34 -10.49 22.38 -16.29
C ASN A 34 -9.12 23.10 -16.26
N LEU A 35 -8.16 22.59 -15.48
CA LEU A 35 -6.80 23.08 -15.36
C LEU A 35 -5.82 22.01 -15.86
N PRO A 36 -4.73 22.40 -16.54
CA PRO A 36 -3.68 21.45 -16.88
C PRO A 36 -3.14 20.82 -15.60
N CYS A 37 -3.31 19.50 -15.49
CA CYS A 37 -2.82 18.75 -14.35
C CYS A 37 -1.30 18.79 -14.29
N TRP A 38 -0.76 18.98 -13.09
CA TRP A 38 0.67 18.84 -12.84
C TRP A 38 1.10 17.39 -13.15
N ARG A 39 2.26 17.24 -13.78
CA ARG A 39 2.86 15.93 -14.11
C ARG A 39 4.28 15.90 -13.53
N PRO A 40 4.47 15.39 -12.30
CA PRO A 40 5.80 15.28 -11.72
C PRO A 40 6.68 14.34 -12.55
N GLN A 41 7.98 14.66 -12.61
CA GLN A 41 8.99 13.69 -13.02
C GLN A 41 9.27 12.79 -11.82
N ILE A 42 8.99 11.51 -11.98
CA ILE A 42 9.10 10.53 -10.91
C ILE A 42 10.35 9.71 -11.14
N GLU A 43 11.26 9.84 -10.20
CA GLU A 43 12.50 9.07 -10.16
C GLU A 43 12.46 8.18 -8.92
N ILE A 44 12.46 6.87 -9.15
CA ILE A 44 12.46 5.85 -8.10
C ILE A 44 13.52 4.83 -8.49
N ASP A 45 14.37 4.46 -7.53
CA ASP A 45 15.31 3.36 -7.69
C ASP A 45 14.57 2.05 -8.00
N ASP A 46 14.94 1.35 -9.06
CA ASP A 46 14.23 0.18 -9.60
C ASP A 46 14.05 -0.96 -8.58
N ARG A 47 14.88 -1.04 -7.53
CA ARG A 47 14.73 -2.02 -6.46
C ARG A 47 13.42 -1.85 -5.72
N ILE A 48 13.03 -0.59 -5.47
CA ILE A 48 11.83 -0.30 -4.68
C ILE A 48 10.58 -0.74 -5.46
N PRO A 49 10.30 -0.30 -6.71
CA PRO A 49 9.18 -0.79 -7.50
C PRO A 49 9.17 -2.30 -7.67
N ALA A 50 10.34 -2.93 -7.92
CA ALA A 50 10.42 -4.38 -8.10
C ALA A 50 9.86 -5.15 -6.89
N PHE A 51 10.08 -4.64 -5.67
CA PHE A 51 9.58 -5.24 -4.45
C PHE A 51 8.21 -4.68 -4.01
N THR A 52 8.10 -3.38 -3.75
CA THR A 52 6.92 -2.79 -3.12
C THR A 52 5.69 -2.81 -4.02
N HIS A 53 5.83 -2.67 -5.34
CA HIS A 53 4.67 -2.73 -6.23
C HIS A 53 3.99 -4.08 -6.16
N ARG A 54 4.78 -5.17 -6.09
CA ARG A 54 4.21 -6.50 -5.97
C ARG A 54 3.52 -6.68 -4.63
N LEU A 55 4.13 -6.24 -3.52
CA LEU A 55 3.48 -6.25 -2.19
C LEU A 55 2.14 -5.49 -2.18
N LEU A 56 2.08 -4.29 -2.78
CA LEU A 56 0.87 -3.46 -2.83
C LEU A 56 -0.22 -4.07 -3.73
N ARG A 57 0.18 -4.70 -4.83
CA ARG A 57 -0.72 -5.45 -5.72
C ARG A 57 -1.29 -6.69 -5.04
N ASP A 58 -0.45 -7.43 -4.32
CA ASP A 58 -0.87 -8.58 -3.53
C ASP A 58 -1.74 -8.14 -2.35
N PHE A 59 -1.48 -6.99 -1.75
CA PHE A 59 -2.34 -6.39 -0.72
C PHE A 59 -3.74 -6.08 -1.26
N ASN A 60 -3.83 -5.48 -2.45
CA ASN A 60 -5.10 -5.26 -3.16
C ASN A 60 -5.84 -6.58 -3.40
N HIS A 61 -5.11 -7.64 -3.79
CA HIS A 61 -5.70 -8.96 -4.00
C HIS A 61 -6.20 -9.58 -2.68
N GLN A 62 -5.37 -9.57 -1.64
CA GLN A 62 -5.63 -10.26 -0.38
C GLN A 62 -6.81 -9.65 0.38
N TRP A 63 -6.96 -8.33 0.31
CA TRP A 63 -8.01 -7.57 1.00
C TRP A 63 -9.17 -7.16 0.08
N ARG A 64 -9.30 -7.80 -1.09
CA ARG A 64 -10.30 -7.49 -2.12
C ARG A 64 -11.74 -7.47 -1.61
N HIS A 65 -12.09 -8.31 -0.63
CA HIS A 65 -13.44 -8.37 -0.09
C HIS A 65 -13.84 -7.09 0.63
N ILE A 66 -12.89 -6.39 1.25
CA ILE A 66 -13.14 -5.07 1.85
C ILE A 66 -13.10 -3.99 0.77
N LEU A 67 -12.08 -4.03 -0.09
CA LEU A 67 -11.82 -2.98 -1.08
C LEU A 67 -12.95 -2.83 -2.13
N ARG A 68 -13.64 -3.93 -2.45
CA ARG A 68 -14.79 -3.94 -3.38
C ARG A 68 -16.05 -3.31 -2.79
N SER A 69 -16.14 -3.19 -1.47
CA SER A 69 -17.32 -2.65 -0.79
C SER A 69 -17.06 -1.23 -0.29
N PRO A 70 -18.12 -0.43 -0.06
CA PRO A 70 -17.99 0.78 0.73
C PRO A 70 -17.48 0.45 2.14
N TYR A 71 -16.57 1.27 2.67
CA TYR A 71 -16.01 1.10 4.00
C TYR A 71 -16.04 2.43 4.77
N ASN A 72 -16.11 2.34 6.09
CA ASN A 72 -16.15 3.51 6.96
C ASN A 72 -14.78 4.20 7.08
N SER A 73 -14.73 5.36 7.72
CA SER A 73 -13.50 6.15 7.91
C SER A 73 -12.43 5.41 8.71
N THR A 74 -12.80 4.59 9.70
CA THR A 74 -11.84 3.80 10.47
C THR A 74 -11.14 2.76 9.59
N THR A 75 -11.91 2.00 8.81
CA THR A 75 -11.35 1.02 7.87
C THR A 75 -10.50 1.69 6.80
N LEU A 76 -10.92 2.86 6.28
CA LEU A 76 -10.11 3.67 5.36
C LEU A 76 -8.74 3.99 5.97
N ARG A 77 -8.73 4.52 7.21
CA ARG A 77 -7.49 4.88 7.91
C ARG A 77 -6.61 3.67 8.20
N THR A 78 -7.18 2.52 8.55
CA THR A 78 -6.45 1.26 8.75
C THR A 78 -5.80 0.76 7.45
N LEU A 79 -6.55 0.73 6.34
CA LEU A 79 -6.03 0.30 5.04
C LEU A 79 -4.97 1.27 4.50
N ALA A 80 -5.19 2.57 4.64
CA ALA A 80 -4.22 3.59 4.25
C ALA A 80 -2.91 3.46 5.04
N ARG A 81 -2.98 3.21 6.36
CA ARG A 81 -1.78 2.97 7.18
C ARG A 81 -1.02 1.74 6.72
N ALA A 82 -1.70 0.64 6.41
CA ALA A 82 -1.05 -0.55 5.88
C ALA A 82 -0.35 -0.28 4.53
N ALA A 83 -1.01 0.41 3.60
CA ALA A 83 -0.42 0.78 2.32
C ALA A 83 0.81 1.68 2.46
N ILE A 84 0.77 2.63 3.41
CA ILE A 84 1.92 3.48 3.75
C ILE A 84 3.04 2.63 4.35
N ARG A 85 2.77 1.77 5.33
CA ARG A 85 3.77 0.88 5.95
C ARG A 85 4.46 -0.01 4.92
N ILE A 86 3.72 -0.59 3.99
CA ILE A 86 4.31 -1.37 2.88
C ILE A 86 5.21 -0.48 2.02
N SER A 87 4.73 0.70 1.64
CA SER A 87 5.45 1.64 0.78
C SER A 87 6.68 2.29 1.44
N THR A 88 6.69 2.41 2.78
CA THR A 88 7.85 2.87 3.57
C THR A 88 8.74 1.75 4.06
N LEU A 89 8.40 0.48 3.78
CA LEU A 89 9.08 -0.72 4.28
C LEU A 89 9.05 -0.85 5.82
N ASP A 90 8.12 -0.17 6.46
CA ASP A 90 7.87 -0.20 7.90
C ASP A 90 6.98 -1.39 8.28
N PHE A 91 7.53 -2.59 8.10
CA PHE A 91 6.90 -3.85 8.49
C PHE A 91 7.98 -4.88 8.83
N GLU A 92 7.59 -5.93 9.54
CA GLU A 92 8.48 -7.05 9.82
C GLU A 92 8.22 -8.20 8.85
N VAL A 93 9.29 -8.92 8.50
CA VAL A 93 9.19 -10.18 7.78
C VAL A 93 9.54 -11.28 8.77
N ARG A 94 8.57 -12.12 9.12
CA ARG A 94 8.76 -13.23 10.07
C ARG A 94 8.66 -14.56 9.32
N ALA A 95 9.56 -15.48 9.65
CA ALA A 95 9.49 -16.86 9.17
C ALA A 95 8.25 -17.56 9.74
N ASN A 96 7.43 -18.20 8.90
CA ASN A 96 6.42 -19.13 9.41
C ASN A 96 7.08 -20.48 9.71
N THR A 97 7.37 -20.73 10.98
CA THR A 97 7.95 -22.00 11.45
C THR A 97 6.90 -23.02 11.86
N ARG A 98 5.60 -22.66 11.85
CA ARG A 98 4.55 -23.52 12.37
C ARG A 98 3.91 -24.35 11.27
N GLY A 99 3.88 -25.67 11.47
CA GLY A 99 3.10 -26.59 10.65
C GLY A 99 1.62 -26.47 11.00
N TYR A 100 0.78 -26.19 10.01
CA TYR A 100 -0.67 -26.14 10.20
C TYR A 100 -1.37 -27.05 9.19
N GLY A 101 -2.24 -27.92 9.71
CA GLY A 101 -3.03 -28.89 8.96
C GLY A 101 -4.44 -28.41 8.59
N SER A 102 -4.68 -27.10 8.54
CA SER A 102 -5.99 -26.53 8.20
C SER A 102 -5.88 -25.69 6.94
N ARG A 103 -6.62 -26.06 5.88
CA ARG A 103 -6.65 -25.40 4.56
C ARG A 103 -7.43 -24.07 4.56
N ILE A 104 -7.29 -23.27 5.61
CA ILE A 104 -8.02 -22.01 5.77
C ILE A 104 -7.28 -20.91 5.01
N SER A 105 -8.01 -19.98 4.38
CA SER A 105 -7.38 -18.82 3.73
C SER A 105 -6.71 -17.89 4.74
N HIS A 106 -5.55 -17.34 4.38
CA HIS A 106 -4.83 -16.40 5.24
C HIS A 106 -5.67 -15.14 5.56
N VAL A 107 -6.50 -14.72 4.61
CA VAL A 107 -7.53 -13.70 4.80
C VAL A 107 -8.85 -14.24 4.28
N TRP A 108 -9.85 -14.30 5.16
CA TRP A 108 -11.19 -14.76 4.83
C TRP A 108 -12.14 -13.59 4.62
N ILE A 109 -13.27 -13.83 3.95
CA ILE A 109 -14.27 -12.80 3.61
C ILE A 109 -14.86 -12.07 4.83
N THR A 110 -14.82 -12.69 6.01
CA THR A 110 -15.30 -12.08 7.26
C THR A 110 -14.20 -11.39 8.06
N HIS A 111 -12.94 -11.51 7.66
CA HIS A 111 -11.84 -10.88 8.38
C HIS A 111 -11.82 -9.38 8.12
N LEU A 112 -11.68 -8.60 9.19
CA LEU A 112 -11.35 -7.19 9.16
C LEU A 112 -9.87 -7.02 9.55
N PRO A 113 -9.18 -5.99 9.04
CA PRO A 113 -7.80 -5.73 9.39
C PRO A 113 -7.73 -5.36 10.89
N PRO A 114 -7.01 -6.12 11.73
CA PRO A 114 -6.91 -5.85 13.17
C PRO A 114 -5.89 -4.75 13.50
N TRP A 115 -5.33 -4.08 12.49
CA TRP A 115 -4.24 -3.12 12.66
C TRP A 115 -4.78 -1.77 13.16
N GLU A 116 -3.95 -1.06 13.91
CA GLU A 116 -4.28 0.25 14.43
C GLU A 116 -4.51 1.25 13.26
N PRO A 117 -5.61 2.03 13.24
CA PRO A 117 -5.82 3.07 12.24
C PRO A 117 -4.86 4.26 12.45
N PHE A 118 -4.81 5.19 11.50
CA PHE A 118 -4.35 6.54 11.83
C PHE A 118 -5.35 7.25 12.76
N GLN A 119 -4.84 8.07 13.68
CA GLN A 119 -5.67 8.78 14.64
C GLN A 119 -6.41 9.97 14.01
N THR A 120 -5.82 10.58 12.98
CA THR A 120 -6.32 11.76 12.28
C THR A 120 -6.42 11.50 10.78
N ASP A 121 -7.18 12.36 10.09
CA ASP A 121 -7.32 12.31 8.62
C ASP A 121 -6.18 13.03 7.90
N ILE A 122 -5.40 13.84 8.62
CA ILE A 122 -4.20 14.52 8.11
C ILE A 122 -3.01 13.98 8.90
N VAL A 123 -2.09 13.33 8.23
CA VAL A 123 -0.94 12.66 8.84
C VAL A 123 0.34 13.12 8.15
N ARG A 124 1.35 13.52 8.92
CA ARG A 124 2.64 13.90 8.38
C ARG A 124 3.52 12.66 8.18
N MET A 125 4.05 12.49 6.97
CA MET A 125 4.95 11.40 6.58
C MET A 125 6.23 12.00 5.99
N GLY A 126 7.29 12.09 6.79
CA GLY A 126 8.52 12.78 6.39
C GLY A 126 8.25 14.24 6.02
N SER A 127 8.43 14.57 4.75
CA SER A 127 8.24 15.92 4.21
C SER A 127 6.84 16.18 3.63
N VAL A 128 5.96 15.17 3.55
CA VAL A 128 4.64 15.28 2.90
C VAL A 128 3.50 15.09 3.90
N HIS A 129 2.36 15.75 3.65
CA HIS A 129 1.13 15.51 4.40
C HIS A 129 0.22 14.54 3.64
N VAL A 130 -0.16 13.43 4.27
CA VAL A 130 -1.13 12.50 3.72
C VAL A 130 -2.52 12.87 4.23
N ILE A 131 -3.42 13.18 3.31
CA ILE A 131 -4.83 13.47 3.53
C ILE A 131 -5.65 12.23 3.20
N LEU A 132 -6.30 11.69 4.23
CA LEU A 132 -7.14 10.50 4.16
C LEU A 132 -8.59 10.93 3.98
N SER A 133 -9.21 10.54 2.88
CA SER A 133 -10.57 10.96 2.55
C SER A 133 -11.26 9.93 1.67
N GLN A 134 -12.56 9.71 1.85
CA GLN A 134 -13.31 8.76 1.01
C GLN A 134 -13.33 9.15 -0.47
N THR A 135 -13.27 10.46 -0.76
CA THR A 135 -13.23 11.00 -2.12
C THR A 135 -12.05 11.96 -2.28
N ILE A 136 -11.53 12.07 -3.50
CA ILE A 136 -10.39 12.95 -3.82
C ILE A 136 -10.77 14.42 -3.64
N GLN A 137 -12.01 14.78 -3.98
CA GLN A 137 -12.55 16.14 -3.88
C GLN A 137 -12.56 16.62 -2.43
N ASN A 138 -13.09 15.80 -1.51
CA ASN A 138 -13.07 16.14 -0.10
C ASN A 138 -11.63 16.24 0.45
N GLY A 139 -10.74 15.36 -0.01
CA GLY A 139 -9.32 15.45 0.34
C GLY A 139 -8.64 16.73 -0.15
N LEU A 140 -9.01 17.23 -1.34
CA LEU A 140 -8.50 18.48 -1.88
C LEU A 140 -8.98 19.68 -1.07
N LEU A 141 -10.25 19.71 -0.69
CA LEU A 141 -10.81 20.74 0.20
C LEU A 141 -10.11 20.73 1.57
N MET A 142 -9.84 19.54 2.12
CA MET A 142 -9.09 19.39 3.37
C MET A 142 -7.66 19.92 3.25
N ALA A 143 -6.97 19.63 2.14
CA ALA A 143 -5.62 20.13 1.88
C ALA A 143 -5.60 21.67 1.76
N GLN A 144 -6.56 22.26 1.05
CA GLN A 144 -6.69 23.72 0.91
C GLN A 144 -6.98 24.41 2.25
N ARG A 145 -7.85 23.83 3.07
CA ARG A 145 -8.14 24.32 4.41
C ARG A 145 -6.90 24.27 5.29
N HIS A 146 -6.21 23.13 5.31
CA HIS A 146 -4.97 22.96 6.08
C HIS A 146 -3.88 23.95 5.66
N LEU A 147 -3.73 24.19 4.34
CA LEU A 147 -2.82 25.21 3.82
C LEU A 147 -3.19 26.62 4.32
N SER A 148 -4.48 26.96 4.31
CA SER A 148 -4.98 28.27 4.76
C SER A 148 -4.79 28.50 6.26
N GLU A 149 -4.89 27.45 7.07
CA GLU A 149 -4.64 27.53 8.52
C GLU A 149 -3.15 27.77 8.83
N GLN A 150 -2.25 27.16 8.04
CA GLN A 150 -0.81 27.36 8.19
C GLN A 150 -0.36 28.78 7.80
N THR A 151 -1.00 29.41 6.81
CA THR A 151 -0.63 30.75 6.35
C THR A 151 -0.98 31.85 7.35
N VAL A 152 -2.03 31.67 8.16
CA VAL A 152 -2.45 32.64 9.17
C VAL A 152 -1.56 32.57 10.42
N GLY A 153 -1.04 31.39 10.76
CA GLY A 153 -0.31 31.15 12.01
C GLY A 153 1.22 31.35 11.95
N SER A 154 1.80 31.48 10.76
CA SER A 154 3.26 31.61 10.60
C SER A 154 3.58 32.58 9.47
N ALA A 155 4.52 33.50 9.71
CA ALA A 155 5.17 34.30 8.67
C ALA A 155 6.07 33.38 7.82
N VAL A 156 5.45 32.46 7.10
CA VAL A 156 6.12 31.44 6.30
C VAL A 156 6.89 32.16 5.20
N ASN A 157 8.21 32.02 5.23
CA ASN A 157 9.07 32.51 4.16
C ASN A 157 8.90 31.59 2.94
N TRP A 158 7.89 31.90 2.11
CA TRP A 158 7.50 31.16 0.91
C TRP A 158 8.68 30.85 -0.03
N LYS A 159 9.70 31.70 -0.02
CA LYS A 159 10.93 31.51 -0.82
C LYS A 159 11.69 30.24 -0.42
N SER A 160 11.60 29.78 0.83
CA SER A 160 12.20 28.52 1.27
C SER A 160 11.40 27.28 0.85
N ILE A 161 10.08 27.40 0.67
CA ILE A 161 9.20 26.28 0.31
C ILE A 161 9.29 25.98 -1.18
N ILE A 162 9.48 27.01 -2.00
CA ILE A 162 9.60 26.88 -3.46
C ILE A 162 10.85 26.06 -3.87
N HIS A 163 11.85 25.92 -2.99
CA HIS A 163 13.11 25.22 -3.30
C HIS A 163 13.03 23.69 -3.33
N ASN A 164 11.88 23.07 -3.03
CA ASN A 164 11.68 21.63 -3.25
C ASN A 164 11.03 21.41 -4.63
N GLU A 165 11.68 21.94 -5.67
CA GLU A 165 11.20 21.89 -7.06
C GLU A 165 11.08 20.43 -7.52
N GLY A 166 9.89 19.87 -7.33
CA GLY A 166 9.53 18.56 -7.86
C GLY A 166 8.77 17.67 -6.90
N ARG A 167 8.83 17.85 -5.57
CA ARG A 167 8.14 16.98 -4.61
C ARG A 167 6.74 17.48 -4.24
N PRO A 168 5.81 16.58 -3.85
CA PRO A 168 4.48 16.97 -3.44
C PRO A 168 4.49 17.41 -1.97
N ASP A 169 3.67 18.40 -1.65
CA ASP A 169 3.41 18.83 -0.26
C ASP A 169 2.29 18.02 0.38
N TYR A 170 1.39 17.50 -0.47
CA TYR A 170 0.24 16.69 -0.05
C TYR A 170 0.07 15.44 -0.92
N ILE A 171 -0.37 14.35 -0.29
CA ILE A 171 -0.94 13.17 -0.95
C ILE A 171 -2.40 13.10 -0.52
N ILE A 172 -3.34 13.08 -1.45
CA ILE A 172 -4.72 12.74 -1.17
C ILE A 172 -4.89 11.25 -1.45
N LEU A 173 -5.29 10.50 -0.44
CA LEU A 173 -5.40 9.04 -0.49
C LEU A 173 -6.81 8.59 -0.07
N SER A 174 -7.58 8.07 -1.02
CA SER A 174 -8.88 7.43 -0.76
C SER A 174 -8.82 5.92 -0.61
N VAL A 175 -7.60 5.36 -0.62
CA VAL A 175 -7.29 3.93 -0.80
C VAL A 175 -7.63 3.46 -2.22
N ARG A 176 -8.77 3.88 -2.79
CA ARG A 176 -9.16 3.58 -4.17
C ARG A 176 -8.42 4.40 -5.21
N ASP A 177 -8.13 5.66 -4.90
CA ASP A 177 -7.45 6.59 -5.78
C ASP A 177 -6.37 7.34 -5.00
N ILE A 178 -5.39 7.85 -5.73
CA ILE A 178 -4.34 8.72 -5.22
C ILE A 178 -4.20 9.95 -6.11
N MET A 179 -4.00 11.10 -5.47
CA MET A 179 -3.68 12.36 -6.14
C MET A 179 -2.54 13.04 -5.38
N LEU A 180 -1.60 13.60 -6.11
CA LEU A 180 -0.52 14.40 -5.54
C LEU A 180 -0.86 15.88 -5.68
N CYS A 181 -0.57 16.66 -4.65
CA CYS A 181 -0.72 18.11 -4.70
C CYS A 181 0.57 18.81 -4.26
N GLN A 182 0.80 19.97 -4.85
CA GLN A 182 1.93 20.81 -4.57
C GLN A 182 1.45 22.26 -4.43
N ILE A 183 2.04 22.97 -3.46
CA ILE A 183 1.79 24.38 -3.24
C ILE A 183 2.37 25.17 -4.41
N ASN A 184 1.54 25.98 -5.06
CA ASN A 184 1.92 26.78 -6.23
C ASN A 184 1.86 28.30 -5.95
N GLY A 185 1.69 28.68 -4.69
CA GLY A 185 1.55 30.06 -4.25
C GLY A 185 0.69 30.16 -2.98
N PRO A 186 0.39 31.39 -2.54
CA PRO A 186 -0.46 31.62 -1.37
C PRO A 186 -1.84 31.00 -1.59
N ASN A 187 -2.21 30.04 -0.74
CA ASN A 187 -3.50 29.34 -0.76
C ASN A 187 -3.84 28.66 -2.10
N SER A 188 -2.85 28.37 -2.95
CA SER A 188 -3.08 27.69 -4.23
C SER A 188 -2.34 26.35 -4.27
N LEU A 189 -3.06 25.32 -4.72
CA LEU A 189 -2.53 23.98 -4.94
C LEU A 189 -2.62 23.67 -6.43
N ARG A 190 -1.52 23.20 -7.02
CA ARG A 190 -1.56 22.44 -8.27
C ARG A 190 -1.60 20.96 -7.93
N HIS A 191 -2.26 20.15 -8.75
CA HIS A 191 -2.42 18.72 -8.47
C HIS A 191 -2.32 17.89 -9.75
N THR A 192 -2.03 16.60 -9.58
CA THR A 192 -2.09 15.60 -10.66
C THR A 192 -3.54 15.25 -11.00
N ALA A 193 -3.75 14.49 -12.06
CA ALA A 193 -5.00 13.74 -12.21
C ALA A 193 -5.08 12.66 -11.10
N PRO A 194 -6.28 12.28 -10.63
CA PRO A 194 -6.45 11.12 -9.78
C PRO A 194 -6.06 9.84 -10.53
N GLU A 195 -5.25 8.99 -9.88
CA GLU A 195 -4.82 7.71 -10.41
C GLU A 195 -5.43 6.55 -9.60
N PRO A 196 -5.93 5.49 -10.25
CA PRO A 196 -6.57 4.37 -9.56
C PRO A 196 -5.53 3.50 -8.84
N LEU A 197 -5.78 3.28 -7.55
CA LEU A 197 -4.92 2.56 -6.61
C LEU A 197 -5.55 1.21 -6.20
N PHE A 198 -6.40 1.12 -5.17
CA PHE A 198 -6.93 -0.17 -4.68
C PHE A 198 -8.45 -0.29 -4.81
N ASN A 199 -8.91 -1.09 -5.78
CA ASN A 199 -10.34 -1.35 -6.01
C ASN A 199 -10.75 -2.81 -5.70
N GLY A 200 -9.82 -3.67 -5.29
CA GLY A 200 -10.05 -5.10 -5.07
C GLY A 200 -10.30 -5.94 -6.33
N ASN A 201 -10.27 -5.34 -7.53
CA ASN A 201 -10.50 -6.01 -8.81
C ASN A 201 -9.20 -6.36 -9.52
N TYR A 202 -8.36 -7.15 -8.84
CA TYR A 202 -7.01 -7.50 -9.28
C TYR A 202 -6.88 -7.97 -10.74
N GLY A 203 -7.84 -8.74 -11.26
CA GLY A 203 -7.78 -9.29 -12.62
C GLY A 203 -8.28 -8.37 -13.74
N ILE A 204 -8.98 -7.29 -13.41
CA ILE A 204 -9.63 -6.40 -14.40
C ILE A 204 -8.97 -5.02 -14.36
N GLU A 205 -8.81 -4.48 -13.16
CA GLU A 205 -8.28 -3.15 -12.92
C GLU A 205 -7.32 -3.21 -11.72
N PRO A 206 -6.12 -3.79 -11.86
CA PRO A 206 -5.11 -3.73 -10.81
C PRO A 206 -4.69 -2.27 -10.55
N PRO A 207 -4.02 -2.00 -9.41
CA PRO A 207 -3.44 -0.69 -9.14
C PRO A 207 -2.60 -0.19 -10.32
N SER A 208 -2.84 1.05 -10.77
CA SER A 208 -2.07 1.61 -11.88
C SER A 208 -0.60 1.72 -11.48
N LYS A 209 0.32 1.49 -12.43
CA LYS A 209 1.75 1.64 -12.15
C LYS A 209 2.04 3.06 -11.64
N LEU A 210 1.41 4.07 -12.24
CA LEU A 210 1.59 5.46 -11.87
C LEU A 210 1.06 5.77 -10.45
N ALA A 211 -0.06 5.17 -10.03
CA ALA A 211 -0.56 5.29 -8.66
C ALA A 211 0.43 4.71 -7.63
N LEU A 212 1.02 3.55 -7.95
CA LEU A 212 2.04 2.93 -7.10
C LEU A 212 3.32 3.77 -7.07
N ASP A 213 3.76 4.26 -8.23
CA ASP A 213 4.90 5.20 -8.35
C ASP A 213 4.65 6.46 -7.51
N TYR A 214 3.45 7.08 -7.60
CA TYR A 214 3.04 8.23 -6.79
C TYR A 214 3.17 7.95 -5.30
N LEU A 215 2.61 6.82 -4.83
CA LEU A 215 2.63 6.47 -3.42
C LEU A 215 4.06 6.26 -2.92
N VAL A 216 4.86 5.49 -3.65
CA VAL A 216 6.24 5.14 -3.31
C VAL A 216 7.16 6.37 -3.36
N TRP A 217 7.05 7.19 -4.40
CA TRP A 217 7.90 8.36 -4.56
C TRP A 217 7.58 9.47 -3.56
N ALA A 218 6.29 9.78 -3.36
CA ALA A 218 5.88 10.91 -2.54
C ALA A 218 6.25 10.73 -1.05
N ILE A 219 6.23 9.49 -0.54
CA ILE A 219 6.62 9.19 0.85
C ILE A 219 8.09 8.75 1.00
N ALA A 220 8.91 8.89 -0.05
CA ALA A 220 10.29 8.45 0.00
C ALA A 220 11.10 9.10 1.14
N SER A 221 10.78 10.34 1.52
CA SER A 221 11.42 11.02 2.66
C SER A 221 11.05 10.44 4.04
N ALA A 222 9.98 9.65 4.12
CA ALA A 222 9.59 8.94 5.34
C ALA A 222 10.30 7.59 5.49
N ARG A 223 11.05 7.13 4.47
CA ARG A 223 11.82 5.88 4.57
C ARG A 223 13.05 6.06 5.42
N ILE A 224 13.35 5.04 6.20
CA ILE A 224 14.62 4.93 6.89
C ILE A 224 15.66 4.52 5.85
N THR A 225 16.56 5.44 5.50
CA THR A 225 17.75 5.12 4.70
C THR A 225 18.93 5.00 5.64
N ILE A 226 19.57 3.82 5.63
CA ILE A 226 20.75 3.56 6.45
C ILE A 226 21.95 3.56 5.49
N PRO A 227 22.80 4.61 5.48
CA PRO A 227 24.03 4.59 4.71
C PRO A 227 24.95 3.49 5.28
N THR A 228 25.47 2.65 4.40
CA THR A 228 26.38 1.56 4.81
C THR A 228 27.58 1.49 3.89
N PRO A 229 28.77 1.11 4.39
CA PRO A 229 29.94 0.88 3.54
C PRO A 229 29.70 -0.16 2.44
N ILE A 230 28.73 -1.06 2.64
CA ILE A 230 28.34 -2.12 1.70
C ILE A 230 27.90 -1.54 0.34
N GLN A 231 27.35 -0.32 0.32
CA GLN A 231 26.94 0.37 -0.91
C GLN A 231 28.09 0.60 -1.91
N SER A 232 29.34 0.62 -1.43
CA SER A 232 30.52 0.79 -2.29
C SER A 232 31.01 -0.50 -2.95
N LEU A 233 30.50 -1.66 -2.51
CA LEU A 233 30.90 -2.95 -3.06
C LEU A 233 30.21 -3.20 -4.41
N PRO A 234 30.79 -4.03 -5.30
CA PRO A 234 30.08 -4.50 -6.49
C PRO A 234 28.74 -5.18 -6.14
N VAL A 235 27.74 -5.02 -7.01
CA VAL A 235 26.36 -5.47 -6.74
C VAL A 235 26.28 -6.97 -6.44
N GLU A 236 27.14 -7.78 -7.07
CA GLU A 236 27.23 -9.22 -6.86
C GLU A 236 27.65 -9.56 -5.42
N ILE A 237 28.56 -8.77 -4.85
CA ILE A 237 28.99 -8.94 -3.46
C ILE A 237 27.88 -8.48 -2.51
N GLN A 238 27.16 -7.41 -2.85
CA GLN A 238 26.00 -6.96 -2.09
C GLN A 238 24.92 -8.05 -2.05
N ASP A 239 24.63 -8.70 -3.19
CA ASP A 239 23.64 -9.79 -3.30
C ASP A 239 24.05 -11.03 -2.50
N ILE A 240 25.34 -11.37 -2.51
CA ILE A 240 25.89 -12.44 -1.65
C ILE A 240 25.65 -12.09 -0.18
N ILE A 241 25.99 -10.87 0.26
CA ILE A 241 25.80 -10.44 1.65
C ILE A 241 24.32 -10.50 2.05
N LEU A 242 23.42 -9.99 1.19
CA LEU A 242 21.98 -10.03 1.43
C LEU A 242 21.47 -11.47 1.57
N THR A 243 21.94 -12.38 0.73
CA THR A 243 21.55 -13.80 0.75
C THR A 243 22.02 -14.49 2.02
N TYR A 244 23.26 -14.28 2.46
CA TYR A 244 23.79 -14.88 3.69
C TYR A 244 23.23 -14.25 4.97
N GLY A 245 22.96 -12.95 4.97
CA GLY A 245 22.52 -12.20 6.15
C GLY A 245 21.01 -12.30 6.43
N SER A 246 20.24 -12.94 5.56
CA SER A 246 18.77 -12.93 5.61
C SER A 246 18.18 -14.32 5.81
N LEU A 247 17.12 -14.42 6.61
CA LEU A 247 16.35 -15.65 6.79
C LEU A 247 15.29 -15.83 5.68
N GLY A 248 15.73 -15.79 4.42
CA GLY A 248 14.89 -15.95 3.23
C GLY A 248 14.94 -14.77 2.25
N THR A 249 14.49 -15.01 1.02
CA THR A 249 14.62 -14.06 -0.10
C THR A 249 13.75 -12.80 0.05
N VAL A 250 12.58 -12.90 0.68
CA VAL A 250 11.72 -11.73 0.97
C VAL A 250 12.35 -10.81 2.02
N VAL A 251 13.02 -11.39 3.01
CA VAL A 251 13.80 -10.63 4.01
C VAL A 251 14.97 -9.91 3.32
N ALA A 252 15.71 -10.64 2.47
CA ALA A 252 16.82 -10.09 1.69
C ALA A 252 16.37 -8.94 0.79
N ALA A 253 15.25 -9.10 0.07
CA ALA A 253 14.67 -8.06 -0.79
C ALA A 253 14.31 -6.80 0.00
N ARG A 254 13.67 -6.95 1.17
CA ARG A 254 13.36 -5.82 2.06
C ARG A 254 14.64 -5.11 2.52
N LEU A 255 15.65 -5.86 2.95
CA LEU A 255 16.92 -5.29 3.40
C LEU A 255 17.67 -4.57 2.26
N GLY A 256 17.71 -5.16 1.07
CA GLY A 256 18.29 -4.52 -0.12
C GLY A 256 17.62 -3.17 -0.43
N CYS A 257 16.29 -3.12 -0.33
CA CYS A 257 15.54 -1.88 -0.47
C CYS A 257 15.85 -0.84 0.63
N LEU A 258 15.93 -1.25 1.91
CA LEU A 258 16.21 -0.34 3.03
C LEU A 258 17.64 0.22 3.02
N LEU A 259 18.60 -0.62 2.66
CA LEU A 259 20.02 -0.29 2.61
C LEU A 259 20.44 0.30 1.26
N ASN A 260 19.53 0.31 0.28
CA ASN A 260 19.80 0.68 -1.11
C ASN A 260 21.00 -0.08 -1.71
N ILE A 261 20.99 -1.41 -1.56
CA ILE A 261 22.03 -2.32 -2.06
C ILE A 261 21.40 -3.52 -2.78
N GLY A 262 22.22 -4.22 -3.55
CA GLY A 262 21.87 -5.42 -4.29
C GLY A 262 21.18 -5.16 -5.62
N SER A 263 20.77 -6.22 -6.27
CA SER A 263 20.00 -6.21 -7.51
C SER A 263 18.49 -6.07 -7.22
N PRO A 264 17.69 -5.56 -8.18
CA PRO A 264 16.24 -5.59 -8.07
C PRO A 264 15.72 -7.01 -7.85
N PHE A 265 14.78 -7.17 -6.90
CA PHE A 265 14.28 -8.49 -6.52
C PHE A 265 13.42 -9.11 -7.63
N LEU A 266 13.80 -10.32 -8.06
CA LEU A 266 13.14 -11.04 -9.16
C LEU A 266 11.97 -11.91 -8.73
N TRP A 267 11.56 -11.88 -7.46
CA TRP A 267 10.52 -12.78 -6.91
C TRP A 267 10.85 -14.26 -7.13
N GLN A 268 12.12 -14.60 -6.97
CA GLN A 268 12.66 -15.95 -7.12
C GLN A 268 13.55 -16.32 -5.93
N ASP A 269 13.62 -17.61 -5.65
CA ASP A 269 14.51 -18.23 -4.66
C ASP A 269 15.24 -19.39 -5.34
N GLY A 270 16.39 -19.06 -5.93
CA GLY A 270 17.05 -19.94 -6.90
C GLY A 270 16.16 -20.17 -8.11
N SER A 271 15.79 -21.42 -8.36
CA SER A 271 14.89 -21.84 -9.44
C SER A 271 13.40 -21.83 -9.05
N LEU A 272 13.07 -21.49 -7.80
CA LEU A 272 11.69 -21.47 -7.31
C LEU A 272 11.09 -20.07 -7.49
N THR A 273 9.83 -19.99 -7.94
CA THR A 273 9.09 -18.72 -7.95
C THR A 273 8.54 -18.46 -6.55
N VAL A 274 8.81 -17.26 -6.02
CA VAL A 274 8.21 -16.77 -4.77
C VAL A 274 6.85 -16.14 -5.09
N ALA A 275 5.78 -16.80 -4.64
CA ALA A 275 4.42 -16.38 -4.94
C ALA A 275 3.62 -16.08 -3.67
N LEU A 276 2.60 -15.25 -3.81
CA LEU A 276 1.58 -15.04 -2.78
C LEU A 276 0.85 -16.36 -2.49
N GLU A 277 0.73 -16.68 -1.22
CA GLU A 277 -0.01 -17.84 -0.74
C GLU A 277 -1.37 -17.40 -0.19
N ASN A 278 -2.44 -17.90 -0.82
CA ASN A 278 -3.81 -17.55 -0.44
C ASN A 278 -4.32 -18.39 0.73
N ASN A 279 -3.85 -19.64 0.83
CA ASN A 279 -4.36 -20.63 1.76
C ASN A 279 -3.22 -21.21 2.60
N HIS A 280 -3.52 -21.53 3.84
CA HIS A 280 -2.62 -22.32 4.65
C HIS A 280 -2.38 -23.68 3.97
N VAL A 281 -1.13 -23.92 3.58
CA VAL A 281 -0.68 -25.17 3.00
C VAL A 281 0.26 -25.88 3.97
N THR A 282 0.15 -27.20 4.04
CA THR A 282 1.15 -28.00 4.74
C THR A 282 2.47 -27.83 4.00
N ARG A 283 3.46 -27.27 4.68
CA ARG A 283 4.79 -27.05 4.13
C ARG A 283 5.40 -28.38 3.65
N PRO A 284 5.76 -28.52 2.37
CA PRO A 284 6.53 -29.66 1.90
C PRO A 284 7.89 -29.71 2.63
N SER A 285 8.34 -30.90 3.03
CA SER A 285 9.68 -31.08 3.56
C SER A 285 10.71 -30.57 2.54
N GLY A 286 11.51 -29.56 2.91
CA GLY A 286 12.54 -28.97 2.06
C GLY A 286 12.14 -27.72 1.26
N SER A 287 10.91 -27.22 1.36
CA SER A 287 10.58 -25.89 0.80
C SER A 287 11.36 -24.79 1.55
N SER A 288 11.58 -23.63 0.92
CA SER A 288 12.17 -22.49 1.62
C SER A 288 11.24 -21.90 2.68
N VAL A 289 11.75 -20.93 3.45
CA VAL A 289 11.05 -20.32 4.57
C VAL A 289 9.87 -19.49 4.07
N GLU A 290 8.66 -19.86 4.50
CA GLU A 290 7.47 -19.05 4.28
C GLU A 290 7.64 -17.70 4.98
N SER A 291 7.51 -16.62 4.21
CA SER A 291 7.74 -15.26 4.67
C SER A 291 6.39 -14.57 4.93
N LEU A 292 6.11 -14.28 6.19
CA LEU A 292 4.92 -13.57 6.64
C LEU A 292 5.24 -12.09 6.81
N ILE A 293 4.39 -11.21 6.29
CA ILE A 293 4.49 -9.78 6.56
C ILE A 293 3.66 -9.43 7.80
N TRP A 294 4.27 -8.71 8.73
CA TRP A 294 3.66 -8.32 10.01
C TRP A 294 3.67 -6.80 10.19
N PHE A 295 2.56 -6.31 10.72
CA PHE A 295 2.40 -4.95 11.20
C PHE A 295 2.33 -5.01 12.72
N ASP A 296 3.47 -4.75 13.36
CA ASP A 296 3.66 -4.94 14.80
C ASP A 296 3.29 -6.39 15.19
N GLU A 297 2.38 -6.56 16.14
CA GLU A 297 1.93 -7.88 16.60
C GLU A 297 0.83 -8.53 15.75
N HIS A 298 0.51 -7.96 14.60
CA HIS A 298 -0.57 -8.45 13.74
C HIS A 298 -0.08 -8.89 12.37
N LYS A 299 -0.58 -10.04 11.88
CA LYS A 299 -0.35 -10.49 10.51
C LYS A 299 -1.03 -9.54 9.53
N SER A 300 -0.34 -9.18 8.44
CA SER A 300 -0.93 -8.38 7.36
C SER A 300 -1.82 -9.21 6.42
N GLY A 301 -1.73 -10.53 6.51
CA GLY A 301 -2.36 -11.46 5.56
C GLY A 301 -1.53 -11.72 4.31
N LEU A 302 -0.44 -10.99 4.07
CA LEU A 302 0.51 -11.28 3.00
C LEU A 302 1.48 -12.36 3.44
N VAL A 303 1.49 -13.45 2.67
CA VAL A 303 2.28 -14.65 2.92
C VAL A 303 2.92 -15.08 1.63
N TYR A 304 4.22 -15.35 1.67
CA TYR A 304 4.99 -15.73 0.49
C TYR A 304 5.66 -17.08 0.69
N LEU A 305 5.57 -17.92 -0.34
CA LEU A 305 6.19 -19.23 -0.37
C LEU A 305 6.87 -19.44 -1.73
N ALA A 306 8.09 -19.98 -1.72
CA ALA A 306 8.76 -20.37 -2.95
C ALA A 306 8.32 -21.78 -3.37
N ARG A 307 7.94 -21.95 -4.64
CA ARG A 307 7.48 -23.21 -5.22
C ARG A 307 7.94 -23.35 -6.66
N TRP A 308 8.01 -24.61 -7.12
CA TRP A 308 8.13 -24.91 -8.55
C TRP A 308 6.82 -24.50 -9.23
N GLU A 309 6.92 -23.84 -10.38
CA GLU A 309 5.78 -23.59 -11.28
C GLU A 309 5.40 -24.85 -12.07
#